data_AF-A0A8D8TUT9-F1
#
_entry.id   AF-A0A8D8TUT9-F1
#
_cell.length_a   1.000
_cell.length_b   1.000
_cell.length_c   1.000
_cell.angle_alpha   90.00
_cell.angle_beta   90.00
_cell.angle_gamma   90.00
#
_symmetry.space_group_name_H-M   'P 1'
#
loop_
_entity.id
_entity.type
_entity.pdbx_description
1 polymer ?
#
loop_
_entity_poly.entity_id
_entity_poly.type
_entity_poly.pdbx_seq_one_letter_code
_entity_poly.pdbx_strand_id
1 'polypeptide(L)'
;MTNKMNAKLLQITRLGDFYNNMRVLDSKAGEFKVVKNHNAHYLKYGPCPGCFGFFIKKNLNAHMKTCPKGTTCPKGNVINASNALSFNYTNTHPDPKFAKHVLQDMKNDKDKEVLMESQNIQAVGEFLFQKYGVKNRRHTDRLYDIRGT
;
A
#
# COMPACT_ATOMS: atom_id res chain seq x y z
N MET A 1 -1.16 4.11 34.27
CA MET A 1 -0.79 5.31 33.49
C MET A 1 0.45 5.02 32.66
N THR A 2 0.31 4.58 31.42
CA THR A 2 1.46 4.39 30.52
C THR A 2 1.95 5.75 30.06
N ASN A 3 3.19 6.07 30.47
CA ASN A 3 3.79 7.38 30.40
C ASN A 3 3.78 7.94 28.96
N LYS A 4 3.24 9.15 28.77
CA LYS A 4 3.05 9.83 27.46
C LYS A 4 4.36 9.94 26.67
N MET A 5 5.49 10.02 27.39
CA MET A 5 6.85 10.01 26.87
C MET A 5 7.20 8.71 26.12
N ASN A 6 6.78 7.55 26.65
CA ASN A 6 7.03 6.24 26.04
C ASN A 6 6.23 6.07 24.74
N ALA A 7 5.02 6.64 24.67
CA ALA A 7 4.21 6.60 23.46
C ALA A 7 4.83 7.43 22.31
N LYS A 8 5.41 8.60 22.64
CA LYS A 8 6.07 9.46 21.66
C LYS A 8 7.39 8.84 21.17
N LEU A 9 8.17 8.26 22.09
CA LEU A 9 9.39 7.52 21.73
C LEU A 9 9.06 6.35 20.80
N LEU A 10 8.06 5.54 21.15
CA LEU A 10 7.62 4.42 20.31
C LEU A 10 7.18 4.87 18.91
N GLN A 11 6.52 6.03 18.79
CA GLN A 11 6.11 6.58 17.51
C GLN A 11 7.34 6.95 16.65
N ILE A 12 8.34 7.60 17.24
CA ILE A 12 9.58 7.96 16.55
C ILE A 12 10.34 6.69 16.14
N THR A 13 10.45 5.71 17.03
CA THR A 13 11.10 4.42 16.73
C THR A 13 10.42 3.73 15.54
N ARG A 14 9.08 3.63 15.55
CA ARG A 14 8.34 3.00 14.44
C ARG A 14 8.50 3.75 13.12
N LEU A 15 8.60 5.07 13.18
CA LEU A 15 8.85 5.87 11.98
C LEU A 15 10.26 5.64 11.44
N GLY A 16 11.27 5.58 12.31
CA GLY A 16 12.63 5.20 11.94
C GLY A 16 12.71 3.80 11.33
N ASP A 17 12.05 2.82 11.96
CA ASP A 17 11.96 1.44 11.46
C ASP A 17 11.28 1.39 10.09
N PHE A 18 10.22 2.19 9.89
CA PHE A 18 9.53 2.29 8.60
C PHE A 18 10.48 2.74 7.49
N TYR A 19 11.23 3.83 7.70
CA TYR A 19 12.19 4.31 6.70
C TYR A 19 13.35 3.33 6.49
N ASN A 20 13.85 2.69 7.54
CA ASN A 20 14.83 1.62 7.39
C ASN A 20 14.28 0.48 6.52
N ASN A 21 13.05 0.05 6.77
CA ASN A 21 12.42 -1.01 5.99
C ASN A 21 12.23 -0.62 4.53
N MET A 22 11.81 0.61 4.25
CA MET A 22 11.72 1.09 2.87
C MET A 22 13.08 0.99 2.18
N ARG A 23 14.15 1.42 2.84
CA ARG A 23 15.53 1.31 2.32
C ARG A 23 15.96 -0.14 2.13
N VAL A 24 15.66 -1.04 3.07
CA VAL A 24 15.99 -2.49 2.98
C VAL A 24 15.23 -3.15 1.83
N LEU A 25 13.97 -2.76 1.58
CA LEU A 25 13.19 -3.28 0.45
C LEU A 25 13.77 -2.81 -0.88
N ASP A 26 14.28 -1.58 -0.95
CA ASP A 26 14.90 -0.99 -2.14
C ASP A 26 16.26 -1.62 -2.45
N SER A 27 17.17 -1.61 -1.46
CA SER A 27 18.53 -2.12 -1.63
C SER A 27 18.64 -3.65 -1.58
N LYS A 28 17.59 -4.32 -1.12
CA LYS A 28 17.58 -5.75 -0.76
C LYS A 28 18.66 -6.12 0.26
N ALA A 29 19.16 -5.16 1.02
CA ALA A 29 20.28 -5.32 1.95
C ALA A 29 19.97 -4.67 3.31
N GLY A 30 20.40 -5.35 4.38
CA GLY A 30 20.20 -4.93 5.76
C GLY A 30 19.08 -5.69 6.47
N GLU A 31 18.79 -5.28 7.70
CA GLU A 31 17.83 -5.98 8.56
C GLU A 31 16.43 -5.38 8.45
N PHE A 32 15.45 -6.23 8.12
CA PHE A 32 14.05 -5.85 8.05
C PHE A 32 13.40 -5.88 9.45
N LYS A 33 12.95 -4.73 9.93
CA LYS A 33 12.43 -4.53 11.29
C LYS A 33 10.92 -4.73 11.34
N VAL A 34 10.43 -5.60 12.21
CA VAL A 34 8.99 -5.87 12.36
C VAL A 34 8.60 -5.87 13.83
N VAL A 35 7.34 -5.54 14.13
CA VAL A 35 6.89 -5.41 15.52
C VAL A 35 6.85 -6.77 16.24
N LYS A 36 6.58 -7.86 15.51
CA LYS A 36 6.58 -9.23 16.02
C LYS A 36 7.03 -10.21 14.93
N ASN A 37 7.77 -11.25 15.32
CA ASN A 37 8.32 -12.35 14.50
C ASN A 37 9.36 -11.95 13.47
N HIS A 38 10.62 -12.30 13.70
CA HIS A 38 11.78 -11.91 12.87
C HIS A 38 12.06 -12.80 11.65
N ASN A 39 11.31 -13.90 11.44
CA ASN A 39 11.69 -14.98 10.51
C ASN A 39 10.71 -15.22 9.35
N ALA A 40 10.03 -14.20 8.84
CA ALA A 40 9.12 -14.38 7.70
C ALA A 40 9.40 -13.39 6.56
N HIS A 41 9.13 -13.88 5.34
CA HIS A 41 9.32 -13.15 4.08
C HIS A 41 8.63 -11.78 4.11
N TYR A 42 9.34 -10.72 3.70
CA TYR A 42 8.89 -9.32 3.78
C TYR A 42 7.52 -9.07 3.12
N LEU A 43 7.20 -9.78 2.03
CA LEU A 43 5.88 -9.72 1.35
C LEU A 43 4.69 -10.03 2.26
N LYS A 44 4.89 -10.80 3.34
CA LYS A 44 3.84 -11.13 4.32
C LYS A 44 3.55 -9.98 5.28
N TYR A 45 4.39 -8.94 5.30
CA TYR A 45 4.29 -7.79 6.19
C TYR A 45 3.84 -6.54 5.44
N GLY A 46 3.22 -5.63 6.19
CA GLY A 46 2.87 -4.30 5.70
C GLY A 46 2.85 -3.30 6.85
N PRO A 47 3.11 -2.01 6.56
CA PRO A 47 3.06 -0.96 7.55
C PRO A 47 1.61 -0.66 7.97
N CYS A 48 1.38 -0.44 9.25
CA CYS A 48 0.12 0.11 9.75
C CYS A 48 -0.03 1.57 9.30
N PRO A 49 -1.15 1.98 8.66
CA PRO A 49 -1.34 3.37 8.22
C PRO A 49 -1.40 4.40 9.35
N GLY A 50 -1.71 3.99 10.57
CA GLY A 50 -1.76 4.89 11.72
C GLY A 50 -0.44 5.02 12.47
N CYS A 51 0.28 3.91 12.67
CA CYS A 51 1.46 3.89 13.54
C CYS A 51 2.78 3.49 12.85
N PHE A 52 2.76 3.21 11.56
CA PHE A 52 3.91 2.84 10.71
C PHE A 52 4.67 1.57 11.08
N GLY A 53 4.32 0.92 12.20
CA GLY A 53 4.87 -0.38 12.56
C GLY A 53 4.54 -1.45 11.51
N PHE A 54 5.49 -2.32 11.22
CA PHE A 54 5.30 -3.45 10.31
C PHE A 54 4.69 -4.65 11.02
N PHE A 55 3.56 -5.12 10.50
CA PHE A 55 2.82 -6.28 11.00
C PHE A 55 2.54 -7.26 9.85
N ILE A 56 2.28 -8.51 10.19
CA ILE A 56 1.79 -9.48 9.21
C ILE A 56 0.46 -8.95 8.62
N LYS A 57 0.34 -8.89 7.29
CA LYS A 57 -0.82 -8.28 6.59
C LYS A 57 -2.16 -8.85 7.08
N LYS A 58 -2.23 -10.16 7.31
CA LYS A 58 -3.43 -10.86 7.84
C LYS A 58 -3.87 -10.35 9.22
N ASN A 59 -2.94 -9.80 10.01
CA ASN A 59 -3.19 -9.30 11.37
C ASN A 59 -3.43 -7.78 11.41
N LEU A 60 -3.27 -7.05 10.30
CA LEU A 60 -3.42 -5.59 10.27
C LEU A 60 -4.83 -5.16 10.70
N ASN A 61 -5.87 -5.86 10.24
CA ASN A 61 -7.25 -5.55 10.64
C ASN A 61 -7.46 -5.67 12.15
N ALA A 62 -6.91 -6.72 12.78
CA ALA A 62 -6.99 -6.90 14.22
C ALA A 62 -6.18 -5.85 14.98
N HIS A 63 -4.97 -5.53 14.50
CA HIS A 63 -4.14 -4.47 15.07
C HIS A 63 -4.83 -3.12 15.05
N MET A 64 -5.50 -2.75 13.96
CA MET A 64 -6.15 -1.44 13.83
C MET A 64 -7.21 -1.19 14.90
N LYS A 65 -7.92 -2.22 15.36
CA LYS A 65 -8.94 -2.10 16.41
C LYS A 65 -8.34 -1.63 17.75
N THR A 66 -7.06 -1.90 17.97
CA THR A 66 -6.34 -1.57 19.21
C THR A 66 -5.21 -0.57 18.98
N CYS A 67 -5.04 -0.10 17.74
CA CYS A 67 -3.98 0.84 17.39
C CYS A 67 -4.29 2.21 18.02
N PRO A 68 -3.37 2.82 18.78
CA PRO A 68 -3.56 4.16 19.35
C PRO A 68 -3.78 5.26 18.30
N LYS A 69 -3.42 4.97 17.05
CA LYS A 69 -3.62 5.83 15.87
C LYS A 69 -4.56 5.17 14.85
N GLY A 70 -5.37 4.20 15.28
CA GLY A 70 -6.23 3.42 14.37
C GLY A 70 -7.31 4.24 13.68
N THR A 71 -7.77 5.32 14.32
CA THR A 71 -8.82 6.23 13.81
C THR A 71 -8.37 7.11 12.64
N THR A 72 -7.07 7.20 12.36
CA THR A 72 -6.54 8.00 11.24
C THR A 72 -6.54 7.25 9.91
N CYS A 73 -6.99 5.99 9.88
CA CYS A 73 -7.05 5.22 8.64
C CYS A 73 -8.27 5.64 7.81
N PRO A 74 -8.12 5.85 6.49
CA PRO A 74 -9.24 6.09 5.60
C PRO A 74 -10.28 4.97 5.71
N LYS A 75 -11.58 5.32 5.61
CA LYS A 75 -12.67 4.33 5.47
C LYS A 75 -12.34 3.42 4.27
N GLY A 76 -12.03 2.15 4.51
CA GLY A 76 -11.61 1.23 3.45
C GLY A 76 -10.83 0.01 3.96
N ASN A 77 -10.30 -0.77 3.02
CA ASN A 77 -9.52 -1.97 3.31
C ASN A 77 -8.12 -1.58 3.85
N VAL A 78 -7.82 -1.95 5.11
CA VAL A 78 -6.54 -1.63 5.75
C VAL A 78 -5.33 -2.18 4.98
N ILE A 79 -5.48 -3.31 4.28
CA ILE A 79 -4.40 -3.92 3.51
C ILE A 79 -4.05 -3.02 2.33
N ASN A 80 -5.05 -2.41 1.67
CA ASN A 80 -4.82 -1.48 0.57
C ASN A 80 -4.12 -0.21 1.05
N ALA A 81 -4.58 0.34 2.19
CA ALA A 81 -3.92 1.49 2.80
C ALA A 81 -2.48 1.17 3.25
N SER A 82 -2.23 -0.05 3.71
CA SER A 82 -0.89 -0.54 4.04
C SER A 82 -0.01 -0.66 2.79
N ASN A 83 -0.51 -1.31 1.74
CA ASN A 83 0.21 -1.47 0.47
C ASN A 83 0.54 -0.12 -0.18
N ALA A 84 -0.33 0.89 -0.05
CA ALA A 84 -0.09 2.23 -0.56
C ALA A 84 1.16 2.90 0.05
N LEU A 85 1.49 2.58 1.31
CA LEU A 85 2.67 3.13 1.99
C LEU A 85 3.97 2.42 1.60
N SER A 86 3.89 1.22 1.02
CA SER A 86 5.04 0.42 0.56
C SER A 86 4.92 0.08 -0.92
N PHE A 87 4.27 0.96 -1.67
CA PHE A 87 3.74 0.70 -3.00
C PHE A 87 4.78 0.21 -4.01
N ASN A 88 5.96 0.85 -4.02
CA ASN A 88 7.07 0.48 -4.91
C ASN A 88 7.61 -0.94 -4.69
N TYR A 89 7.25 -1.59 -3.57
CA TYR A 89 7.85 -2.86 -3.15
C TYR A 89 6.84 -4.01 -3.05
N THR A 90 5.55 -3.71 -2.94
CA THR A 90 4.50 -4.73 -2.82
C THR A 90 3.84 -5.12 -4.14
N ASN A 91 4.01 -4.32 -5.20
CA ASN A 91 3.47 -4.57 -6.54
C ASN A 91 4.59 -4.81 -7.57
N THR A 92 5.24 -5.97 -7.47
CA THR A 92 6.18 -6.40 -8.52
C THR A 92 5.47 -7.03 -9.71
N HIS A 93 4.23 -7.48 -9.53
CA HIS A 93 3.38 -7.99 -10.61
C HIS A 93 1.95 -7.50 -10.42
N PRO A 94 1.25 -7.14 -11.52
CA PRO A 94 -0.14 -6.71 -11.45
C PRO A 94 -1.02 -7.82 -10.86
N ASP A 95 -1.86 -7.48 -9.87
CA ASP A 95 -2.86 -8.40 -9.32
C ASP A 95 -3.65 -9.09 -10.45
N PRO A 96 -3.90 -10.42 -10.37
CA PRO A 96 -4.56 -11.14 -11.46
C PRO A 96 -5.96 -10.61 -11.83
N LYS A 97 -6.70 -10.02 -10.87
CA LYS A 97 -7.99 -9.39 -11.17
C LYS A 97 -7.78 -8.06 -11.85
N PHE A 98 -6.79 -7.27 -11.45
CA PHE A 98 -6.41 -6.05 -12.16
C PHE A 98 -5.98 -6.36 -13.60
N ALA A 99 -5.11 -7.35 -13.80
CA ALA A 99 -4.68 -7.78 -15.12
C ALA A 99 -5.86 -8.22 -16.00
N LYS A 100 -6.76 -9.04 -15.46
CA LYS A 100 -7.95 -9.53 -16.18
C LYS A 100 -8.98 -8.44 -16.47
N HIS A 101 -9.21 -7.51 -15.54
CA HIS A 101 -10.32 -6.55 -15.64
C HIS A 101 -9.90 -5.16 -16.08
N VAL A 102 -8.61 -4.86 -16.20
CA VAL A 102 -8.12 -3.57 -16.68
C VAL A 102 -7.16 -3.80 -17.83
N LEU A 103 -6.04 -4.49 -17.60
CA LEU A 103 -5.00 -4.64 -18.63
C LEU A 103 -5.52 -5.41 -19.87
N GLN A 104 -6.36 -6.42 -19.67
CA GLN A 104 -6.95 -7.17 -20.78
C GLN A 104 -7.89 -6.33 -21.66
N ASP A 105 -8.58 -5.33 -21.10
CA ASP A 105 -9.46 -4.43 -21.86
C ASP A 105 -8.63 -3.37 -22.61
N MET A 106 -7.48 -2.97 -22.04
CA MET A 106 -6.55 -2.00 -22.63
C MET A 106 -5.66 -2.60 -23.74
N LYS A 107 -5.73 -3.92 -23.98
CA LYS A 107 -4.89 -4.62 -24.97
C LYS A 107 -5.01 -4.10 -26.41
N ASN A 108 -6.09 -3.39 -26.71
CA ASN A 108 -6.38 -2.82 -28.03
C ASN A 108 -6.15 -1.30 -28.08
N ASP A 109 -5.69 -0.69 -26.98
CA ASP A 109 -5.41 0.74 -26.94
C ASP A 109 -4.13 1.06 -27.73
N LYS A 110 -4.06 2.27 -28.30
CA LYS A 110 -2.91 2.73 -29.09
C LYS A 110 -1.64 2.84 -28.23
N ASP A 111 -1.81 3.10 -26.93
CA ASP A 111 -0.73 3.28 -25.97
C ASP A 111 -0.45 2.00 -25.15
N LYS A 112 -0.97 0.84 -25.58
CA LYS A 112 -0.91 -0.41 -24.82
C LYS A 112 0.50 -0.82 -24.42
N GLU A 113 1.50 -0.62 -25.28
CA GLU A 113 2.88 -1.07 -25.03
C GLU A 113 3.46 -0.29 -23.85
N VAL A 114 3.31 1.04 -23.85
CA VAL A 114 3.74 1.91 -22.75
C VAL A 114 3.07 1.52 -21.43
N LEU A 115 1.78 1.18 -21.47
CA LEU A 115 1.01 0.78 -20.29
C LEU A 115 1.40 -0.62 -19.78
N MET A 116 1.71 -1.54 -20.69
CA MET A 116 2.07 -2.93 -20.38
C MET A 116 3.53 -3.09 -19.95
N GLU A 117 4.40 -2.17 -20.31
CA GLU A 117 5.82 -2.19 -19.94
C GLU A 117 6.13 -1.34 -18.70
N SER A 118 5.32 -0.31 -18.43
CA SER A 118 5.57 0.59 -17.30
C SER A 118 5.06 0.01 -15.98
N GLN A 119 6.00 -0.53 -15.19
CA GLN A 119 5.73 -1.05 -13.85
C GLN A 119 5.06 -0.01 -12.93
N ASN A 120 5.45 1.26 -13.04
CA ASN A 120 4.88 2.35 -12.24
C ASN A 120 3.42 2.62 -12.61
N ILE A 121 3.11 2.66 -13.91
CA ILE A 121 1.74 2.90 -14.37
C ILE A 121 0.82 1.74 -13.95
N GLN A 122 1.28 0.50 -14.12
CA GLN A 122 0.53 -0.68 -13.68
C GLN A 122 0.29 -0.68 -12.19
N ALA A 123 1.31 -0.37 -11.40
CA ALA A 123 1.14 -0.28 -9.96
C ALA A 123 0.08 0.77 -9.61
N VAL A 124 0.09 1.95 -10.26
CA VAL A 124 -0.85 3.04 -9.93
C VAL A 124 -2.26 2.65 -10.32
N GLY A 125 -2.41 2.07 -11.52
CA GLY A 125 -3.66 1.51 -12.00
C GLY A 125 -4.21 0.44 -11.05
N GLU A 126 -3.35 -0.43 -10.54
CA GLU A 126 -3.72 -1.46 -9.58
C GLU A 126 -4.17 -0.86 -8.24
N PHE A 127 -3.47 0.15 -7.73
CA PHE A 127 -3.89 0.85 -6.52
C PHE A 127 -5.28 1.46 -6.68
N LEU A 128 -5.53 2.12 -7.82
CA LEU A 128 -6.85 2.68 -8.14
C LEU A 128 -7.90 1.56 -8.25
N PHE A 129 -7.57 0.45 -8.90
CA PHE A 129 -8.45 -0.71 -9.02
C PHE A 129 -8.79 -1.32 -7.65
N GLN A 130 -7.81 -1.48 -6.77
CA GLN A 130 -8.01 -1.97 -5.40
C GLN A 130 -8.88 -1.01 -4.57
N LYS A 131 -8.76 0.30 -4.79
CA LYS A 131 -9.52 1.33 -4.07
C LYS A 131 -10.98 1.41 -4.52
N TYR A 132 -11.23 1.37 -5.82
CA TYR A 132 -12.56 1.66 -6.39
C TYR A 132 -13.31 0.40 -6.87
N GLY A 133 -12.60 -0.69 -7.15
CA GLY A 133 -13.14 -1.94 -7.65
C GLY A 133 -13.75 -1.85 -9.06
N VAL A 134 -14.22 -2.98 -9.58
CA VAL A 134 -14.80 -3.09 -10.94
C VAL A 134 -16.09 -2.26 -11.09
N LYS A 135 -16.83 -2.03 -9.98
CA LYS A 135 -18.16 -1.38 -9.99
C LYS A 135 -18.12 0.14 -10.22
N ASN A 136 -16.95 0.78 -10.13
CA ASN A 136 -16.77 2.22 -10.29
C ASN A 136 -15.97 2.59 -11.56
N ARG A 137 -16.05 1.78 -12.63
CA ARG A 137 -15.37 2.07 -13.92
C ARG A 137 -15.67 3.45 -14.51
N ARG A 138 -16.76 4.11 -14.11
CA ARG A 138 -17.17 5.45 -14.60
C ARG A 138 -16.65 6.63 -13.80
N HIS A 139 -15.86 6.43 -12.73
CA HIS A 139 -15.40 7.55 -11.92
C HIS A 139 -14.32 8.40 -12.61
N THR A 140 -13.71 7.88 -13.67
CA THR A 140 -12.75 8.61 -14.52
C THR A 140 -13.42 9.68 -15.40
N ASP A 141 -14.72 9.58 -15.67
CA ASP A 141 -15.43 10.61 -16.46
C ASP A 141 -15.46 11.98 -15.74
N ARG A 142 -15.25 12.02 -14.41
CA ARG A 142 -15.17 13.28 -13.64
C ARG A 142 -13.75 13.86 -13.52
N LEU A 143 -12.72 13.12 -13.90
CA LEU A 143 -11.33 13.63 -13.86
C LEU A 143 -10.89 14.24 -15.19
N TYR A 144 -11.65 14.03 -16.26
CA TYR A 144 -11.42 14.62 -17.58
C TYR A 144 -12.26 15.86 -17.87
N ASP A 145 -13.02 16.38 -16.89
CA ASP A 145 -13.71 17.67 -17.00
C ASP A 145 -12.75 18.85 -16.70
N ILE A 146 -11.58 18.85 -17.37
CA ILE A 146 -10.66 19.98 -17.44
C ILE A 146 -10.60 20.47 -18.89
N ARG A 147 -11.76 20.55 -19.53
CA ARG A 147 -11.95 21.25 -20.80
C ARG A 147 -13.25 22.05 -20.75
N GLY A 148 -13.11 23.33 -20.38
CA GLY A 148 -14.01 24.39 -20.81
C GLY A 148 -15.03 24.87 -19.77
N THR A 149 -14.59 25.77 -18.89
CA THR A 149 -15.17 27.12 -18.81
C THR A 149 -14.04 28.13 -18.66
#